data_AF-A0AAV2IK07-F1
#
_entry.id   AF-A0AAV2IK07-F1
#
_cell.length_a   1.000
_cell.length_b   1.000
_cell.length_c   1.000
_cell.angle_alpha   90.00
_cell.angle_beta   90.00
_cell.angle_gamma   90.00
#
_symmetry.space_group_name_H-M   'P 1'
#
loop_
_entity.id
_entity.type
_entity.pdbx_description
1 polymer ?
#
loop_
_entity_poly.entity_id
_entity_poly.type
_entity_poly.pdbx_seq_one_letter_code
_entity_poly.pdbx_strand_id
1 'polypeptide(L)'
;MKALFELQSNAESIAKARQSQDKKFHNIPNMKKYITRSGLMEDQVDNLSVIHVSGTKGKGSTCAFCERILSCHGYKTGLFTSPHLVEVRERIRINGRPVSKELFSEYFWKVYTNLKDTQTENIEGGGMPAYFPFLTVLSLHVFISEGVDVAVMEVGIGGQYDSTNFVKDPVVCGVTSLGLDHTSMLGNTIEEIAWSKAGIFKKGHPAITVPQDSKAMKVLLDRSIEILNPLYLAVPVSEELLAAHKIHLGIAGAKQGENASLAIQLYRMWVQRHSQKELSLDVPLVSSTEDIPKLFVDDLDEGVLQGLMSCVWPGRTQSIRRMNITYYLDGAHTMESMEVCTAWFQEAADKETRAIDGLVGRVLIFNATGDRDVGPFLNILKDCSFDAALFCTNLLSTVESLNRPDQMNRTVTVKGMLERAQNNKVSWDSLFESDASPKPELDHNFNSKNILENDDDGALSEQPQLLNHPTDCSLSIDRNEDLRVVEDSDSSEKQTEISHVESAHTGSVKHMSLAFPCIMEALAWATQGRDPLLDFDETTKSLVPEVPRVLLEKDHIQVLITGSLHLVGGVLGVLAPNMND
;
A
#
# COMPACT_ATOMS: atom_id res chain seq x y z
N MET A 1 -9.99 1.06 -24.22
CA MET A 1 -9.03 0.04 -23.73
C MET A 1 -7.80 -0.12 -24.62
N LYS A 2 -7.80 -0.82 -25.78
CA LYS A 2 -6.57 -1.04 -26.58
C LYS A 2 -5.74 0.24 -26.84
N ALA A 3 -6.38 1.27 -27.41
CA ALA A 3 -5.78 2.58 -27.67
C ALA A 3 -5.29 3.36 -26.42
N LEU A 4 -5.74 2.98 -25.21
CA LEU A 4 -5.25 3.54 -23.94
C LEU A 4 -3.97 2.82 -23.47
N PHE A 5 -3.86 1.51 -23.71
CA PHE A 5 -2.65 0.72 -23.41
C PHE A 5 -1.53 0.92 -24.44
N GLU A 6 -1.83 1.54 -25.58
CA GLU A 6 -0.84 2.06 -26.54
C GLU A 6 -0.14 3.34 -26.03
N LEU A 7 -0.72 4.02 -25.03
CA LEU A 7 -0.07 5.13 -24.34
C LEU A 7 0.86 4.57 -23.25
N GLN A 8 2.14 4.95 -23.32
CA GLN A 8 3.17 4.46 -22.41
C GLN A 8 2.77 4.65 -20.93
N SER A 9 2.79 3.56 -20.15
CA SER A 9 2.34 3.57 -18.75
C SER A 9 3.27 4.34 -17.83
N ASN A 10 2.83 4.62 -16.59
CA ASN A 10 3.75 5.20 -15.59
C ASN A 10 4.92 4.26 -15.30
N ALA A 11 4.69 2.94 -15.16
CA ALA A 11 5.77 1.98 -14.91
C ALA A 11 6.82 1.99 -16.04
N GLU A 12 6.39 2.01 -17.30
CA GLU A 12 7.29 2.13 -18.46
C GLU A 12 7.98 3.51 -18.54
N SER A 13 7.26 4.59 -18.21
CA SER A 13 7.81 5.95 -18.16
C SER A 13 8.92 6.06 -17.11
N ILE A 14 8.71 5.47 -15.93
CA ILE A 14 9.71 5.35 -14.86
C ILE A 14 10.88 4.47 -15.33
N ALA A 15 10.62 3.33 -15.98
CA ALA A 15 11.67 2.44 -16.48
C ALA A 15 12.57 3.10 -17.53
N LYS A 16 12.00 3.83 -18.50
CA LYS A 16 12.79 4.61 -19.48
C LYS A 16 13.48 5.79 -18.82
N ALA A 17 12.84 6.50 -17.89
CA ALA A 17 13.45 7.61 -17.16
C ALA A 17 14.63 7.18 -16.26
N ARG A 18 14.65 5.93 -15.77
CA ARG A 18 15.81 5.34 -15.08
C ARG A 18 16.99 5.04 -16.04
N GLN A 19 16.71 4.84 -17.33
CA GLN A 19 17.73 4.57 -18.36
C GLN A 19 18.29 5.86 -18.98
N SER A 20 17.48 6.92 -19.09
CA SER A 20 17.92 8.25 -19.52
C SER A 20 18.20 9.15 -18.32
N GLN A 21 19.48 9.46 -18.04
CA GLN A 21 19.88 10.31 -16.90
C GLN A 21 19.29 11.75 -16.91
N ASP A 22 18.67 12.17 -18.02
CA ASP A 22 18.59 13.57 -18.42
C ASP A 22 17.16 14.04 -18.77
N LYS A 23 16.11 13.49 -18.12
CA LYS A 23 14.70 13.88 -18.35
C LYS A 23 13.87 14.06 -17.06
N LYS A 24 14.22 15.10 -16.30
CA LYS A 24 13.28 15.79 -15.39
C LYS A 24 12.68 17.03 -16.11
N PHE A 25 11.87 17.83 -15.41
CA PHE A 25 11.48 19.22 -15.74
C PHE A 25 10.36 19.54 -16.77
N HIS A 26 10.02 18.73 -17.80
CA HIS A 26 9.12 19.20 -18.90
C HIS A 26 7.63 18.81 -18.83
N ASN A 27 7.13 18.22 -17.73
CA ASN A 27 5.73 17.78 -17.66
C ASN A 27 4.70 18.93 -17.70
N ILE A 28 4.85 19.98 -16.89
CA ILE A 28 3.84 21.06 -16.77
C ILE A 28 3.66 21.87 -18.08
N PRO A 29 4.73 22.30 -18.80
CA PRO A 29 4.58 22.97 -20.10
C PRO A 29 3.85 22.11 -21.14
N ASN A 30 4.07 20.79 -21.10
CA ASN A 30 3.41 19.86 -22.02
C ASN A 30 1.96 19.57 -21.59
N MET A 31 1.64 19.53 -20.29
CA MET A 31 0.26 19.47 -19.81
C MET A 31 -0.59 20.63 -20.32
N LYS A 32 -0.09 21.87 -20.30
CA LYS A 32 -0.80 23.01 -20.91
C LYS A 32 -1.10 22.79 -22.39
N LYS A 33 -0.11 22.33 -23.18
CA LYS A 33 -0.29 22.00 -24.59
C LYS A 33 -1.35 20.91 -24.80
N TYR A 34 -1.33 19.85 -23.98
CA TYR A 34 -2.32 18.76 -24.06
C TYR A 34 -3.74 19.22 -23.70
N ILE A 35 -3.89 20.08 -22.69
CA ILE A 35 -5.18 20.68 -22.31
C ILE A 35 -5.77 21.46 -23.50
N THR A 36 -5.02 22.42 -24.07
CA THR A 36 -5.48 23.20 -25.23
C THR A 36 -5.77 22.30 -26.44
N ARG A 37 -4.88 21.34 -26.75
CA ARG A 37 -5.05 20.39 -27.87
C ARG A 37 -6.23 19.42 -27.69
N SER A 38 -6.63 19.13 -26.46
CA SER A 38 -7.84 18.34 -26.17
C SER A 38 -9.14 19.10 -26.37
N GLY A 39 -9.08 20.43 -26.55
CA GLY A 39 -10.25 21.29 -26.76
C GLY A 39 -10.85 21.86 -25.46
N LEU A 40 -10.07 21.94 -24.38
CA LEU A 40 -10.40 22.75 -23.20
C LEU A 40 -9.75 24.13 -23.30
N MET A 41 -10.51 25.16 -22.93
CA MET A 41 -10.03 26.53 -22.79
C MET A 41 -9.36 26.75 -21.43
N GLU A 42 -8.43 27.70 -21.34
CA GLU A 42 -7.65 27.93 -20.10
C GLU A 42 -8.52 28.46 -18.95
N ASP A 43 -9.55 29.27 -19.26
CA ASP A 43 -10.54 29.75 -18.29
C ASP A 43 -11.44 28.64 -17.73
N GLN A 44 -11.82 27.65 -18.53
CA GLN A 44 -12.59 26.49 -18.05
C GLN A 44 -11.82 25.67 -17.02
N VAL A 45 -10.49 25.58 -17.17
CA VAL A 45 -9.61 24.85 -16.25
C VAL A 45 -9.26 25.69 -15.02
N ASP A 46 -9.01 26.98 -15.19
CA ASP A 46 -8.73 27.90 -14.07
C ASP A 46 -9.95 28.12 -13.15
N ASN A 47 -11.18 27.99 -13.68
CA ASN A 47 -12.41 28.05 -12.88
C ASN A 47 -12.75 26.75 -12.13
N LEU A 48 -12.02 25.64 -12.35
CA LEU A 48 -12.28 24.38 -11.65
C LEU A 48 -11.82 24.47 -10.19
N SER A 49 -12.72 24.24 -9.23
CA SER A 49 -12.40 24.32 -7.80
C SER A 49 -11.61 23.10 -7.35
N VAL A 50 -10.28 23.19 -7.30
CA VAL A 50 -9.40 22.03 -6.99
C VAL A 50 -8.97 21.99 -5.51
N ILE A 51 -9.03 20.79 -4.91
CA ILE A 51 -8.28 20.40 -3.72
C ILE A 51 -7.14 19.48 -4.19
N HIS A 52 -5.87 19.84 -3.97
CA HIS A 52 -4.72 19.14 -4.54
C HIS A 52 -3.90 18.42 -3.47
N VAL A 53 -3.72 17.09 -3.57
CA VAL A 53 -3.17 16.27 -2.48
C VAL A 53 -1.91 15.51 -2.92
N SER A 54 -0.78 15.77 -2.25
CA SER A 54 0.46 14.98 -2.33
C SER A 54 0.75 14.23 -1.03
N GLY A 55 1.82 13.44 -1.02
CA GLY A 55 2.23 12.58 0.08
C GLY A 55 2.94 11.29 -0.38
N THR A 56 3.53 10.55 0.56
CA THR A 56 4.01 9.18 0.31
C THR A 56 2.88 8.21 0.60
N LYS A 57 2.51 8.01 1.87
CA LYS A 57 1.38 7.15 2.30
C LYS A 57 0.20 8.02 2.74
N GLY A 58 -1.02 7.55 2.55
CA GLY A 58 -2.25 8.24 2.96
C GLY A 58 -3.04 8.92 1.85
N LYS A 59 -2.39 9.47 0.81
CA LYS A 59 -3.00 10.24 -0.31
C LYS A 59 -4.43 9.80 -0.69
N GLY A 60 -4.59 8.64 -1.33
CA GLY A 60 -5.89 8.11 -1.73
C GLY A 60 -6.92 7.99 -0.60
N SER A 61 -6.52 7.64 0.63
CA SER A 61 -7.40 7.62 1.80
C SER A 61 -7.85 9.02 2.22
N THR A 62 -6.94 10.00 2.27
CA THR A 62 -7.28 11.41 2.51
C THR A 62 -8.21 11.95 1.43
N CYS A 63 -7.92 11.65 0.15
CA CYS A 63 -8.79 12.05 -0.96
C CYS A 63 -10.19 11.41 -0.86
N ALA A 64 -10.27 10.13 -0.49
CA ALA A 64 -11.53 9.41 -0.31
C ALA A 64 -12.35 9.96 0.88
N PHE A 65 -11.72 10.21 2.04
CA PHE A 65 -12.41 10.86 3.16
C PHE A 65 -12.88 12.27 2.79
N CYS A 66 -12.03 13.06 2.11
CA CYS A 66 -12.36 14.45 1.75
C CYS A 66 -13.52 14.51 0.74
N GLU A 67 -13.46 13.70 -0.31
CA GLU A 67 -14.53 13.50 -1.28
C GLU A 67 -15.82 13.05 -0.58
N ARG A 68 -15.74 12.06 0.32
CA ARG A 68 -16.92 11.52 0.99
C ARG A 68 -17.56 12.54 1.94
N ILE A 69 -16.78 13.34 2.66
CA ILE A 69 -17.26 14.43 3.50
C ILE A 69 -17.94 15.51 2.64
N LEU A 70 -17.33 15.93 1.53
CA LEU A 70 -17.91 16.90 0.58
C LEU A 70 -19.23 16.37 -0.01
N SER A 71 -19.26 15.10 -0.41
CA SER A 71 -20.47 14.44 -0.92
C SER A 71 -21.59 14.34 0.12
N CYS A 72 -21.25 14.11 1.41
CA CYS A 72 -22.24 14.10 2.50
C CYS A 72 -22.79 15.51 2.82
N HIS A 73 -22.08 16.58 2.43
CA HIS A 73 -22.58 17.95 2.46
C HIS A 73 -23.36 18.36 1.20
N GLY A 74 -23.56 17.45 0.24
CA GLY A 74 -24.40 17.65 -0.93
C GLY A 74 -23.70 18.24 -2.17
N TYR A 75 -22.39 18.49 -2.10
CA TYR A 75 -21.62 18.96 -3.27
C TYR A 75 -21.47 17.86 -4.32
N LYS A 76 -21.55 18.20 -5.62
CA LYS A 76 -21.18 17.29 -6.71
C LYS A 76 -19.65 17.23 -6.78
N THR A 77 -19.09 16.10 -6.39
CA THR A 77 -17.64 15.90 -6.31
C THR A 77 -17.09 15.30 -7.60
N GLY A 78 -15.87 15.68 -7.96
CA GLY A 78 -14.96 14.95 -8.83
C GLY A 78 -13.77 14.44 -8.02
N LEU A 79 -13.31 13.22 -8.26
CA LEU A 79 -12.14 12.65 -7.58
C LEU A 79 -11.22 11.95 -8.57
N PHE A 80 -9.95 12.40 -8.63
CA PHE A 80 -8.90 11.86 -9.50
C PHE A 80 -7.83 11.15 -8.66
N THR A 81 -7.54 9.87 -8.94
CA THR A 81 -6.66 9.03 -8.11
C THR A 81 -5.72 8.10 -8.89
N SER A 82 -4.69 7.57 -8.21
CA SER A 82 -3.80 6.56 -8.78
C SER A 82 -3.09 5.66 -7.76
N PRO A 83 -2.86 4.37 -8.09
CA PRO A 83 -3.36 3.64 -9.27
C PRO A 83 -4.85 3.25 -9.14
N HIS A 84 -5.41 2.64 -10.19
CA HIS A 84 -6.62 1.83 -10.06
C HIS A 84 -6.28 0.47 -9.42
N LEU A 85 -7.32 -0.26 -9.01
CA LEU A 85 -7.23 -1.57 -8.37
C LEU A 85 -7.84 -2.68 -9.25
N VAL A 86 -9.02 -2.48 -9.84
CA VAL A 86 -9.67 -3.44 -10.75
C VAL A 86 -9.82 -2.88 -12.17
N GLU A 87 -10.32 -1.64 -12.32
CA GLU A 87 -10.61 -1.02 -13.63
C GLU A 87 -10.14 0.45 -13.69
N VAL A 88 -9.66 0.91 -14.87
CA VAL A 88 -9.19 2.30 -15.04
C VAL A 88 -10.20 3.39 -14.68
N ARG A 89 -11.51 3.10 -14.75
CA ARG A 89 -12.60 4.02 -14.38
C ARG A 89 -12.51 4.47 -12.92
N GLU A 90 -11.94 3.66 -12.03
CA GLU A 90 -11.78 3.97 -10.59
C GLU A 90 -10.95 5.23 -10.32
N ARG A 91 -10.12 5.63 -11.29
CA ARG A 91 -9.26 6.83 -11.23
C ARG A 91 -10.02 8.13 -11.48
N ILE A 92 -11.24 8.06 -12.00
CA ILE A 92 -12.06 9.24 -12.31
C ILE A 92 -13.45 8.97 -11.75
N ARG A 93 -13.73 9.54 -10.58
CA ARG A 93 -14.96 9.33 -9.85
C ARG A 93 -15.81 10.59 -9.79
N ILE A 94 -17.13 10.41 -9.71
CA ILE A 94 -18.11 11.46 -9.42
C ILE A 94 -19.00 10.95 -8.28
N ASN A 95 -19.19 11.74 -7.23
CA ASN A 95 -19.99 11.39 -6.06
C ASN A 95 -19.63 9.98 -5.51
N GLY A 96 -18.35 9.77 -5.22
CA GLY A 96 -17.74 8.51 -4.78
C GLY A 96 -17.61 7.38 -5.81
N ARG A 97 -18.39 7.41 -6.90
CA ARG A 97 -18.51 6.30 -7.86
C ARG A 97 -17.59 6.47 -9.08
N PRO A 98 -16.95 5.40 -9.60
CA PRO A 98 -16.29 5.42 -10.91
C PRO A 98 -17.27 5.90 -12.00
N VAL A 99 -16.79 6.69 -12.97
CA VAL A 99 -17.60 7.04 -14.15
C VAL A 99 -18.08 5.78 -14.89
N SER A 100 -19.25 5.84 -15.53
CA SER A 100 -19.80 4.69 -16.25
C SER A 100 -18.94 4.29 -17.46
N LYS A 101 -19.15 3.07 -17.97
CA LYS A 101 -18.39 2.52 -19.12
C LYS A 101 -18.65 3.33 -20.40
N GLU A 102 -19.85 3.88 -20.52
CA GLU A 102 -20.33 4.74 -21.60
C GLU A 102 -19.70 6.13 -21.49
N LEU A 103 -19.83 6.78 -20.34
CA LEU A 103 -19.32 8.13 -20.09
C LEU A 103 -17.79 8.19 -20.18
N PHE A 104 -17.10 7.19 -19.65
CA PHE A 104 -15.65 7.04 -19.82
C PHE A 104 -15.28 6.90 -21.30
N SER A 105 -16.03 6.11 -22.07
CA SER A 105 -15.76 5.88 -23.50
C SER A 105 -16.01 7.12 -24.35
N GLU A 106 -17.07 7.88 -24.08
CA GLU A 106 -17.38 9.14 -24.76
C GLU A 106 -16.24 10.16 -24.57
N TYR A 107 -15.92 10.50 -23.33
CA TYR A 107 -14.86 11.45 -23.05
C TYR A 107 -13.48 10.92 -23.46
N PHE A 108 -13.22 9.60 -23.36
CA PHE A 108 -11.99 8.98 -23.87
C PHE A 108 -11.81 9.26 -25.36
N TRP A 109 -12.82 8.98 -26.19
CA TRP A 109 -12.70 9.17 -27.64
C TRP A 109 -12.66 10.65 -28.03
N LYS A 110 -13.43 11.53 -27.35
CA LYS A 110 -13.34 12.99 -27.51
C LYS A 110 -11.91 13.49 -27.30
N VAL A 111 -11.30 13.13 -26.16
CA VAL A 111 -9.95 13.56 -25.78
C VAL A 111 -8.87 12.91 -26.65
N TYR A 112 -8.97 11.61 -26.90
CA TYR A 112 -8.00 10.86 -27.70
C TYR A 112 -7.97 11.34 -29.16
N THR A 113 -9.13 11.54 -29.79
CA THR A 113 -9.21 12.04 -31.18
C THR A 113 -8.71 13.48 -31.29
N ASN A 114 -9.16 14.40 -30.42
CA ASN A 114 -8.69 15.79 -30.45
C ASN A 114 -7.15 15.88 -30.26
N LEU A 115 -6.58 15.11 -29.33
CA LEU A 115 -5.13 15.02 -29.18
C LEU A 115 -4.45 14.39 -30.39
N LYS A 116 -5.04 13.36 -31.00
CA LYS A 116 -4.46 12.64 -32.13
C LYS A 116 -4.43 13.47 -33.41
N ASP A 117 -5.53 14.14 -33.73
CA ASP A 117 -5.69 14.94 -34.95
C ASP A 117 -4.89 16.26 -34.89
N THR A 118 -4.59 16.73 -33.68
CA THR A 118 -3.69 17.87 -33.42
C THR A 118 -2.23 17.47 -33.18
N GLN A 119 -1.82 16.24 -33.52
CA GLN A 119 -0.42 15.84 -33.38
C GLN A 119 0.50 16.63 -34.33
N THR A 120 1.66 17.03 -33.80
CA THR A 120 2.72 17.68 -34.57
C THR A 120 4.04 16.99 -34.31
N GLU A 121 4.62 16.38 -35.35
CA GLU A 121 5.94 15.74 -35.28
C GLU A 121 7.04 16.75 -34.94
N ASN A 122 8.10 16.28 -34.27
CA ASN A 122 9.29 17.06 -33.92
C ASN A 122 9.06 18.29 -33.02
N ILE A 123 7.83 18.56 -32.56
CA ILE A 123 7.52 19.58 -31.56
C ILE A 123 7.39 18.93 -30.18
N GLU A 124 8.08 19.45 -29.17
CA GLU A 124 7.94 18.98 -27.80
C GLU A 124 6.51 19.24 -27.28
N GLY A 125 5.86 18.21 -26.73
CA GLY A 125 4.44 18.25 -26.38
C GLY A 125 3.49 18.24 -27.58
N GLY A 126 4.00 17.97 -28.80
CA GLY A 126 3.24 17.78 -30.03
C GLY A 126 2.77 16.34 -30.27
N GLY A 127 3.40 15.33 -29.65
CA GLY A 127 2.96 13.93 -29.70
C GLY A 127 1.72 13.64 -28.84
N MET A 128 1.39 12.36 -28.64
CA MET A 128 0.41 11.97 -27.61
C MET A 128 0.99 12.15 -26.19
N PRO A 129 0.17 12.55 -25.20
CA PRO A 129 0.51 12.38 -23.81
C PRO A 129 0.72 10.90 -23.44
N ALA A 130 1.63 10.64 -22.50
CA ALA A 130 1.74 9.34 -21.83
C ALA A 130 0.50 9.06 -20.95
N TYR A 131 0.35 7.81 -20.48
CA TYR A 131 -0.86 7.29 -19.85
C TYR A 131 -1.44 8.18 -18.73
N PHE A 132 -0.63 8.62 -17.77
CA PHE A 132 -1.09 9.46 -16.66
C PHE A 132 -1.36 10.94 -17.04
N PRO A 133 -0.47 11.62 -17.81
CA PRO A 133 -0.84 12.89 -18.46
C PRO A 133 -2.17 12.83 -19.23
N PHE A 134 -2.41 11.77 -20.00
CA PHE A 134 -3.65 11.57 -20.75
C PHE A 134 -4.86 11.43 -19.81
N LEU A 135 -4.77 10.57 -18.79
CA LEU A 135 -5.87 10.41 -17.82
C LEU A 135 -6.12 11.68 -16.99
N THR A 136 -5.10 12.49 -16.76
CA THR A 136 -5.24 13.80 -16.10
C THR A 136 -6.09 14.73 -16.98
N VAL A 137 -5.78 14.86 -18.28
CA VAL A 137 -6.59 15.62 -19.24
C VAL A 137 -8.01 15.05 -19.38
N LEU A 138 -8.15 13.72 -19.39
CA LEU A 138 -9.47 13.06 -19.40
C LEU A 138 -10.31 13.41 -18.17
N SER A 139 -9.70 13.44 -16.97
CA SER A 139 -10.39 13.81 -15.73
C SER A 139 -10.89 15.26 -15.76
N LEU A 140 -10.13 16.20 -16.33
CA LEU A 140 -10.57 17.57 -16.55
C LEU A 140 -11.79 17.64 -17.47
N HIS A 141 -11.77 16.92 -18.60
CA HIS A 141 -12.93 16.87 -19.49
C HIS A 141 -14.18 16.34 -18.79
N VAL A 142 -14.03 15.28 -17.99
CA VAL A 142 -15.13 14.73 -17.17
C VAL A 142 -15.62 15.80 -16.19
N PHE A 143 -14.77 16.30 -15.29
CA PHE A 143 -15.16 17.19 -14.20
C PHE A 143 -15.78 18.51 -14.67
N ILE A 144 -15.24 19.10 -15.75
CA ILE A 144 -15.74 20.35 -16.34
C ILE A 144 -17.06 20.12 -17.10
N SER A 145 -17.15 19.05 -17.91
CA SER A 145 -18.38 18.78 -18.70
C SER A 145 -19.54 18.33 -17.81
N GLU A 146 -19.24 17.65 -16.71
CA GLU A 146 -20.20 17.22 -15.69
C GLU A 146 -20.55 18.31 -14.68
N GLY A 147 -19.83 19.43 -14.63
CA GLY A 147 -20.07 20.52 -13.69
C GLY A 147 -19.96 20.08 -12.24
N VAL A 148 -18.80 19.52 -11.83
CA VAL A 148 -18.53 19.26 -10.41
C VAL A 148 -18.26 20.57 -9.66
N ASP A 149 -18.76 20.69 -8.43
CA ASP A 149 -18.52 21.84 -7.56
C ASP A 149 -17.06 21.88 -7.06
N VAL A 150 -16.44 20.69 -6.95
CA VAL A 150 -15.10 20.49 -6.40
C VAL A 150 -14.42 19.27 -7.03
N ALA A 151 -13.13 19.41 -7.39
CA ALA A 151 -12.28 18.33 -7.88
C ALA A 151 -11.16 18.03 -6.87
N VAL A 152 -11.24 16.87 -6.21
CA VAL A 152 -10.18 16.35 -5.34
C VAL A 152 -9.16 15.59 -6.20
N MET A 153 -7.94 16.11 -6.32
CA MET A 153 -6.91 15.57 -7.21
C MET A 153 -5.72 15.01 -6.42
N GLU A 154 -5.49 13.70 -6.54
CA GLU A 154 -4.27 13.04 -6.04
C GLU A 154 -3.10 13.24 -7.02
N VAL A 155 -1.96 13.69 -6.49
CA VAL A 155 -0.67 13.69 -7.19
C VAL A 155 -0.23 12.26 -7.47
N GLY A 156 0.14 11.98 -8.72
CA GLY A 156 0.68 10.69 -9.12
C GLY A 156 2.01 10.38 -8.44
N ILE A 157 3.07 11.12 -8.80
CA ILE A 157 4.42 10.93 -8.27
C ILE A 157 5.13 12.27 -8.03
N GLY A 158 5.60 12.47 -6.80
CA GLY A 158 6.31 13.68 -6.38
C GLY A 158 5.37 14.84 -6.11
N GLY A 159 5.23 15.76 -7.06
CA GLY A 159 4.44 16.99 -6.93
C GLY A 159 4.92 18.06 -7.91
N GLN A 160 6.11 18.61 -7.67
CA GLN A 160 6.74 19.69 -8.44
C GLN A 160 6.69 19.50 -9.96
N TYR A 161 6.84 18.26 -10.44
CA TYR A 161 6.81 17.89 -11.87
C TYR A 161 5.73 16.84 -12.19
N ASP A 162 4.74 16.66 -11.32
CA ASP A 162 3.64 15.73 -11.57
C ASP A 162 2.69 16.28 -12.65
N SER A 163 2.00 15.38 -13.36
CA SER A 163 1.04 15.75 -14.40
C SER A 163 -0.16 16.53 -13.86
N THR A 164 -0.51 16.40 -12.58
CA THR A 164 -1.58 17.19 -11.95
C THR A 164 -1.16 18.62 -11.60
N ASN A 165 0.15 18.95 -11.60
CA ASN A 165 0.65 20.25 -11.13
C ASN A 165 0.53 21.40 -12.16
N PHE A 166 -0.36 21.26 -13.16
CA PHE A 166 -0.78 22.37 -14.03
C PHE A 166 -1.71 23.35 -13.30
N VAL A 167 -2.41 22.90 -12.25
CA VAL A 167 -3.36 23.69 -11.47
C VAL A 167 -2.64 24.90 -10.88
N LYS A 168 -3.07 26.11 -11.26
CA LYS A 168 -2.44 27.37 -10.82
C LYS A 168 -2.88 27.74 -9.40
N ASP A 169 -4.19 27.74 -9.19
CA ASP A 169 -4.87 28.34 -8.04
C ASP A 169 -5.77 27.31 -7.31
N PRO A 170 -5.19 26.24 -6.74
CA PRO A 170 -5.95 25.26 -5.95
C PRO A 170 -6.51 25.95 -4.70
N VAL A 171 -7.73 25.61 -4.28
CA VAL A 171 -8.36 26.26 -3.12
C VAL A 171 -7.56 25.98 -1.84
N VAL A 172 -7.03 24.77 -1.72
CA VAL A 172 -6.15 24.30 -0.64
C VAL A 172 -5.31 23.11 -1.13
N CYS A 173 -4.06 23.01 -0.66
CA CYS A 173 -3.17 21.87 -0.91
C CYS A 173 -3.00 21.00 0.34
N GLY A 174 -2.98 19.67 0.16
CA GLY A 174 -2.76 18.69 1.22
C GLY A 174 -1.46 17.92 1.07
N VAL A 175 -0.76 17.64 2.17
CA VAL A 175 0.42 16.75 2.21
C VAL A 175 0.22 15.67 3.26
N THR A 176 -0.04 14.44 2.81
CA THR A 176 -0.13 13.26 3.67
C THR A 176 1.27 12.78 4.10
N SER A 177 1.36 11.75 4.94
CA SER A 177 2.62 11.24 5.51
C SER A 177 3.75 11.08 4.46
N LEU A 178 4.92 11.63 4.79
CA LEU A 178 6.14 11.59 4.00
C LEU A 178 7.08 10.48 4.51
N GLY A 179 7.51 9.64 3.58
CA GLY A 179 8.47 8.57 3.82
C GLY A 179 9.24 8.26 2.53
N LEU A 180 10.34 7.49 2.66
CA LEU A 180 11.20 7.12 1.53
C LEU A 180 10.44 6.21 0.54
N ASP A 181 10.14 6.74 -0.65
CA ASP A 181 9.46 6.02 -1.72
C ASP A 181 9.84 6.64 -3.07
N HIS A 182 9.81 5.84 -4.15
CA HIS A 182 10.20 6.22 -5.50
C HIS A 182 11.60 6.90 -5.61
N THR A 183 12.55 6.51 -4.74
CA THR A 183 13.83 7.20 -4.55
C THR A 183 14.63 7.40 -5.84
N SER A 184 14.60 6.42 -6.74
CA SER A 184 15.18 6.45 -8.10
C SER A 184 14.73 7.63 -9.00
N MET A 185 13.73 8.41 -8.58
CA MET A 185 13.29 9.64 -9.26
C MET A 185 13.29 10.84 -8.32
N LEU A 186 12.76 10.67 -7.11
CA LEU A 186 12.50 11.78 -6.19
C LEU A 186 13.72 12.22 -5.38
N GLY A 187 14.73 11.36 -5.25
CA GLY A 187 15.88 11.57 -4.36
C GLY A 187 16.03 10.42 -3.36
N ASN A 188 17.21 10.28 -2.76
CA ASN A 188 17.49 9.22 -1.79
C ASN A 188 17.27 9.67 -0.34
N THR A 189 17.00 10.95 -0.12
CA THR A 189 16.75 11.56 1.19
C THR A 189 15.28 11.90 1.39
N ILE A 190 14.85 12.07 2.65
CA ILE A 190 13.48 12.52 2.95
C ILE A 190 13.30 14.00 2.58
N GLU A 191 14.37 14.78 2.64
CA GLU A 191 14.45 16.18 2.25
C GLU A 191 14.14 16.41 0.75
N GLU A 192 14.79 15.67 -0.16
CA GLU A 192 14.51 15.74 -1.60
C GLU A 192 13.06 15.34 -1.92
N ILE A 193 12.55 14.31 -1.23
CA ILE A 193 11.17 13.86 -1.36
C ILE A 193 10.20 14.94 -0.89
N ALA A 194 10.42 15.51 0.30
CA ALA A 194 9.60 16.59 0.86
C ALA A 194 9.58 17.82 -0.07
N TRP A 195 10.75 18.23 -0.60
CA TRP A 195 10.86 19.31 -1.58
C TRP A 195 10.02 19.03 -2.84
N SER A 196 10.10 17.80 -3.35
CA SER A 196 9.32 17.39 -4.52
C SER A 196 7.82 17.42 -4.25
N LYS A 197 7.36 17.03 -3.06
CA LYS A 197 5.92 17.04 -2.71
C LYS A 197 5.39 18.43 -2.41
N ALA A 198 6.16 19.26 -1.71
CA ALA A 198 5.86 20.68 -1.49
C ALA A 198 5.74 21.49 -2.80
N GLY A 199 6.22 20.97 -3.93
CA GLY A 199 6.07 21.58 -5.25
C GLY A 199 4.63 21.73 -5.76
N ILE A 200 3.61 21.25 -5.03
CA ILE A 200 2.20 21.61 -5.28
C ILE A 200 1.74 22.88 -4.55
N PHE A 201 2.53 23.45 -3.65
CA PHE A 201 2.18 24.69 -2.96
C PHE A 201 2.12 25.85 -3.96
N LYS A 202 1.20 26.80 -3.74
CA LYS A 202 0.96 27.96 -4.61
C LYS A 202 0.79 29.22 -3.78
N LYS A 203 1.34 30.33 -4.25
CA LYS A 203 1.39 31.61 -3.52
C LYS A 203 -0.01 32.04 -3.05
N GLY A 204 -0.16 32.32 -1.75
CA GLY A 204 -1.43 32.74 -1.16
C GLY A 204 -2.51 31.65 -1.01
N HIS A 205 -2.26 30.42 -1.47
CA HIS A 205 -3.18 29.29 -1.32
C HIS A 205 -2.74 28.36 -0.19
N PRO A 206 -3.58 28.10 0.84
CA PRO A 206 -3.16 27.41 2.05
C PRO A 206 -2.71 25.98 1.77
N ALA A 207 -1.66 25.55 2.48
CA ALA A 207 -1.18 24.18 2.55
C ALA A 207 -1.48 23.58 3.92
N ILE A 208 -1.85 22.30 3.97
CA ILE A 208 -2.11 21.57 5.21
C ILE A 208 -1.32 20.25 5.18
N THR A 209 -0.55 19.97 6.23
CA THR A 209 0.21 18.72 6.40
C THR A 209 -0.26 17.97 7.65
N VAL A 210 -0.13 16.64 7.63
CA VAL A 210 -0.10 15.82 8.87
C VAL A 210 1.26 15.97 9.58
N PRO A 211 1.48 15.40 10.79
CA PRO A 211 2.81 15.31 11.38
C PRO A 211 3.80 14.59 10.46
N GLN A 212 5.08 14.99 10.49
CA GLN A 212 6.13 14.46 9.63
C GLN A 212 7.43 14.25 10.43
N ASP A 213 8.41 13.55 9.84
CA ASP A 213 9.81 13.66 10.26
C ASP A 213 10.28 15.14 10.31
N SER A 214 11.18 15.49 11.22
CA SER A 214 11.58 16.88 11.45
C SER A 214 12.31 17.51 10.27
N LYS A 215 13.12 16.75 9.52
CA LYS A 215 13.78 17.23 8.29
C LYS A 215 12.73 17.47 7.20
N ALA A 216 11.77 16.54 7.08
CA ALA A 216 10.66 16.67 6.13
C ALA A 216 9.80 17.90 6.44
N MET A 217 9.41 18.10 7.71
CA MET A 217 8.63 19.26 8.16
C MET A 217 9.38 20.57 7.92
N LYS A 218 10.69 20.62 8.18
CA LYS A 218 11.51 21.80 7.89
C LYS A 218 11.47 22.15 6.40
N VAL A 219 11.60 21.16 5.51
CA VAL A 219 11.54 21.41 4.05
C VAL A 219 10.13 21.86 3.61
N LEU A 220 9.05 21.36 4.22
CA LEU A 220 7.70 21.89 3.97
C LEU A 220 7.60 23.37 4.39
N LEU A 221 8.13 23.74 5.56
CA LEU A 221 8.14 25.11 6.04
C LEU A 221 8.99 26.03 5.16
N ASP A 222 10.24 25.64 4.85
CA ASP A 222 11.15 26.40 3.98
C ASP A 222 10.49 26.71 2.63
N ARG A 223 9.81 25.72 2.03
CA ARG A 223 9.07 25.88 0.77
C ARG A 223 7.83 26.76 0.92
N SER A 224 7.14 26.71 2.06
CA SER A 224 5.99 27.57 2.34
C SER A 224 6.38 29.05 2.42
N ILE A 225 7.55 29.33 3.02
CA ILE A 225 8.13 30.67 3.11
C ILE A 225 8.58 31.15 1.73
N GLU A 226 9.28 30.30 0.96
CA GLU A 226 9.73 30.60 -0.40
C GLU A 226 8.56 30.95 -1.36
N ILE A 227 7.48 30.17 -1.27
CA ILE A 227 6.30 30.29 -2.16
C ILE A 227 5.32 31.37 -1.67
N LEU A 228 5.46 31.84 -0.42
CA LEU A 228 4.55 32.78 0.26
C LEU A 228 3.13 32.22 0.34
N ASN A 229 2.98 31.03 0.94
CA ASN A 229 1.69 30.45 1.29
C ASN A 229 1.58 30.18 2.80
N PRO A 230 0.36 30.21 3.38
CA PRO A 230 0.12 29.67 4.72
C PRO A 230 0.39 28.16 4.76
N LEU A 231 1.01 27.67 5.83
CA LEU A 231 1.13 26.24 6.15
C LEU A 231 0.49 25.96 7.51
N TYR A 232 -0.28 24.88 7.57
CA TYR A 232 -0.98 24.41 8.76
C TYR A 232 -0.64 22.95 9.07
N LEU A 233 -0.63 22.60 10.35
CA LEU A 233 -0.43 21.24 10.84
C LEU A 233 -1.76 20.65 11.33
N ALA A 234 -2.35 19.72 10.56
CA ALA A 234 -3.52 18.95 10.98
C ALA A 234 -3.13 17.97 12.09
N VAL A 235 -3.72 18.13 13.27
CA VAL A 235 -3.54 17.23 14.42
C VAL A 235 -4.42 16.00 14.22
N PRO A 236 -3.95 14.75 14.40
CA PRO A 236 -4.74 13.54 14.16
C PRO A 236 -6.07 13.54 14.93
N VAL A 237 -7.13 12.95 14.34
CA VAL A 237 -8.40 12.77 15.06
C VAL A 237 -8.17 11.79 16.21
N SER A 238 -8.54 12.17 17.43
CA SER A 238 -8.33 11.34 18.61
C SER A 238 -9.36 10.22 18.73
N GLU A 239 -8.97 9.08 19.32
CA GLU A 239 -9.87 7.95 19.51
C GLU A 239 -10.99 8.26 20.51
N GLU A 240 -10.71 9.12 21.50
CA GLU A 240 -11.70 9.62 22.47
C GLU A 240 -12.81 10.42 21.80
N LEU A 241 -12.49 11.24 20.79
CA LEU A 241 -13.48 12.01 20.04
C LEU A 241 -14.37 11.10 19.19
N LEU A 242 -13.78 10.10 18.52
CA LEU A 242 -14.52 9.09 17.75
C LEU A 242 -15.43 8.26 18.68
N ALA A 243 -14.91 7.86 19.85
CA ALA A 243 -15.67 7.12 20.86
C ALA A 243 -16.80 7.95 21.51
N ALA A 244 -16.58 9.25 21.73
CA ALA A 244 -17.62 10.17 22.24
C ALA A 244 -18.82 10.28 21.28
N HIS A 245 -18.55 10.34 19.98
CA HIS A 245 -19.57 10.29 18.92
C HIS A 245 -20.05 8.86 18.61
N LYS A 246 -19.42 7.83 19.20
CA LYS A 246 -19.69 6.40 19.01
C LYS A 246 -19.51 5.92 17.57
N ILE A 247 -18.54 6.51 16.86
CA ILE A 247 -18.24 6.19 15.47
C ILE A 247 -16.91 5.45 15.32
N HIS A 248 -16.75 4.78 14.19
CA HIS A 248 -15.46 4.30 13.68
C HIS A 248 -15.23 4.88 12.28
N LEU A 249 -13.96 5.02 11.88
CA LEU A 249 -13.62 5.41 10.52
C LEU A 249 -13.92 4.25 9.56
N GLY A 250 -14.54 4.56 8.40
CA GLY A 250 -14.88 3.55 7.38
C GLY A 250 -13.68 2.92 6.67
N ILE A 251 -12.50 3.55 6.78
CA ILE A 251 -11.20 2.94 6.49
C ILE A 251 -10.51 2.68 7.84
N ALA A 252 -10.06 1.45 8.09
CA ALA A 252 -9.52 1.02 9.39
C ALA A 252 -7.99 1.20 9.52
N GLY A 253 -7.48 1.01 10.74
CA GLY A 253 -6.05 1.01 11.06
C GLY A 253 -5.50 2.36 11.55
N ALA A 254 -4.50 2.32 12.43
CA ALA A 254 -4.02 3.46 13.22
C ALA A 254 -3.65 4.72 12.41
N LYS A 255 -3.15 4.57 11.18
CA LYS A 255 -2.78 5.72 10.32
C LYS A 255 -3.97 6.47 9.70
N GLN A 256 -5.21 5.99 9.85
CA GLN A 256 -6.35 6.69 9.28
C GLN A 256 -6.79 7.92 10.09
N GLY A 257 -6.44 8.04 11.39
CA GLY A 257 -6.69 9.26 12.18
C GLY A 257 -5.94 10.50 11.65
N GLU A 258 -4.72 10.30 11.11
CA GLU A 258 -3.97 11.32 10.37
C GLU A 258 -4.68 11.68 9.04
N ASN A 259 -5.02 10.67 8.24
CA ASN A 259 -5.61 10.86 6.91
C ASN A 259 -7.00 11.51 6.97
N ALA A 260 -7.80 11.13 7.96
CA ALA A 260 -9.13 11.68 8.25
C ALA A 260 -9.03 13.14 8.75
N SER A 261 -8.11 13.45 9.66
CA SER A 261 -7.92 14.84 10.11
C SER A 261 -7.57 15.76 8.94
N LEU A 262 -6.58 15.38 8.13
CA LEU A 262 -6.22 16.17 6.95
C LEU A 262 -7.42 16.31 5.98
N ALA A 263 -8.22 15.27 5.77
CA ALA A 263 -9.42 15.35 4.96
C ALA A 263 -10.48 16.34 5.50
N ILE A 264 -10.70 16.36 6.82
CA ILE A 264 -11.59 17.30 7.51
C ILE A 264 -11.08 18.74 7.34
N GLN A 265 -9.77 18.97 7.53
CA GLN A 265 -9.21 20.33 7.41
C GLN A 265 -9.17 20.82 5.96
N LEU A 266 -8.92 19.94 4.98
CA LEU A 266 -9.05 20.26 3.56
C LEU A 266 -10.51 20.63 3.20
N TYR A 267 -11.49 19.88 3.72
CA TYR A 267 -12.91 20.19 3.58
C TYR A 267 -13.25 21.57 4.19
N ARG A 268 -12.89 21.81 5.45
CA ARG A 268 -13.15 23.08 6.17
C ARG A 268 -12.54 24.29 5.45
N MET A 269 -11.27 24.18 5.04
CA MET A 269 -10.56 25.22 4.31
C MET A 269 -11.17 25.47 2.92
N TRP A 270 -11.62 24.42 2.23
CA TRP A 270 -12.32 24.55 0.94
C TRP A 270 -13.67 25.26 1.10
N VAL A 271 -14.53 24.85 2.05
CA VAL A 271 -15.84 25.50 2.29
C VAL A 271 -15.65 26.98 2.63
N GLN A 272 -14.68 27.29 3.50
CA GLN A 272 -14.37 28.66 3.91
C GLN A 272 -14.01 29.53 2.69
N ARG A 273 -13.06 29.09 1.85
CA ARG A 273 -12.56 29.86 0.70
C ARG A 273 -13.52 29.86 -0.50
N HIS A 274 -14.30 28.79 -0.69
CA HIS A 274 -15.37 28.75 -1.70
C HIS A 274 -16.48 29.75 -1.36
N SER A 275 -16.86 29.83 -0.07
CA SER A 275 -17.88 30.77 0.42
C SER A 275 -17.38 32.22 0.51
N GLN A 276 -16.08 32.42 0.71
CA GLN A 276 -15.44 33.73 0.91
C GLN A 276 -14.26 33.92 -0.04
N LYS A 277 -14.56 34.19 -1.33
CA LYS A 277 -13.55 34.31 -2.40
C LYS A 277 -12.48 35.38 -2.16
N GLU A 278 -12.77 36.42 -1.38
CA GLU A 278 -11.83 37.49 -1.02
C GLU A 278 -11.16 37.29 0.35
N LEU A 279 -11.26 36.11 0.97
CA LEU A 279 -10.59 35.84 2.25
C LEU A 279 -9.06 35.81 2.07
N SER A 280 -8.44 36.95 2.31
CA SER A 280 -7.01 37.08 2.59
C SER A 280 -6.71 36.37 3.92
N LEU A 281 -6.22 35.14 3.82
CA LEU A 281 -5.52 34.51 4.94
C LEU A 281 -4.19 35.24 5.10
N ASP A 282 -3.97 35.89 6.24
CA ASP A 282 -2.66 36.38 6.62
C ASP A 282 -1.68 35.19 6.56
N VAL A 283 -0.59 35.34 5.81
CA VAL A 283 0.49 34.34 5.83
C VAL A 283 1.12 34.42 7.21
N PRO A 284 0.99 33.40 8.09
CA PRO A 284 1.48 33.51 9.45
C PRO A 284 3.00 33.67 9.42
N LEU A 285 3.56 34.51 10.30
CA LEU A 285 5.00 34.79 10.33
C LEU A 285 5.76 33.64 11.04
N VAL A 286 5.70 32.44 10.45
CA VAL A 286 6.27 31.21 10.99
C VAL A 286 7.79 31.22 10.87
N SER A 287 8.49 31.30 12.01
CA SER A 287 9.96 31.29 12.07
C SER A 287 10.58 29.89 12.29
N SER A 288 9.84 28.97 12.89
CA SER A 288 10.28 27.62 13.23
C SER A 288 9.19 26.58 12.95
N THR A 289 9.57 25.30 12.95
CA THR A 289 8.64 24.17 12.76
C THR A 289 7.62 24.05 13.90
N GLU A 290 7.96 24.57 15.07
CA GLU A 290 7.18 24.62 16.30
C GLU A 290 6.10 25.71 16.25
N ASP A 291 6.35 26.79 15.50
CA ASP A 291 5.43 27.92 15.28
C ASP A 291 4.31 27.62 14.25
N ILE A 292 4.36 26.48 13.56
CA ILE A 292 3.36 26.11 12.52
C ILE A 292 1.97 26.00 13.17
N PRO A 293 0.97 26.80 12.74
CA PRO A 293 -0.35 26.79 13.35
C PRO A 293 -1.04 25.43 13.24
N LYS A 294 -1.50 24.92 14.39
CA LYS A 294 -2.11 23.59 14.52
C LYS A 294 -3.62 23.68 14.33
N LEU A 295 -4.16 22.85 13.45
CA LEU A 295 -5.58 22.68 13.22
C LEU A 295 -6.06 21.42 13.95
N PHE A 296 -6.82 21.63 15.01
CA PHE A 296 -7.45 20.59 15.80
C PHE A 296 -8.82 20.22 15.20
N VAL A 297 -9.31 19.05 15.58
CA VAL A 297 -10.66 18.57 15.27
C VAL A 297 -11.38 18.46 16.62
N ASP A 298 -11.93 19.56 17.09
CA ASP A 298 -12.58 19.65 18.40
C ASP A 298 -14.08 19.28 18.34
N ASP A 299 -14.65 19.36 17.15
CA ASP A 299 -16.05 19.18 16.82
C ASP A 299 -16.23 18.41 15.50
N LEU A 300 -17.34 17.68 15.36
CA LEU A 300 -17.71 16.94 14.16
C LEU A 300 -19.20 17.17 13.89
N ASP A 301 -19.52 17.81 12.76
CA ASP A 301 -20.91 17.92 12.28
C ASP A 301 -21.41 16.61 11.66
N GLU A 302 -22.73 16.48 11.48
CA GLU A 302 -23.37 15.27 10.95
C GLU A 302 -22.84 14.86 9.56
N GLY A 303 -22.51 15.83 8.70
CA GLY A 303 -21.98 15.58 7.36
C GLY A 303 -20.54 15.05 7.40
N VAL A 304 -19.72 15.54 8.34
CA VAL A 304 -18.39 14.99 8.62
C VAL A 304 -18.51 13.60 9.27
N LEU A 305 -19.35 13.42 10.29
CA LEU A 305 -19.55 12.12 10.97
C LEU A 305 -19.96 11.03 9.96
N GLN A 306 -20.98 11.30 9.14
CA GLN A 306 -21.43 10.40 8.09
C GLN A 306 -20.38 10.22 6.99
N GLY A 307 -19.62 11.27 6.66
CA GLY A 307 -18.51 11.23 5.71
C GLY A 307 -17.38 10.29 6.17
N LEU A 308 -17.00 10.36 7.44
CA LEU A 308 -15.97 9.50 8.05
C LEU A 308 -16.42 8.04 8.17
N MET A 309 -17.64 7.80 8.65
CA MET A 309 -18.18 6.44 8.82
C MET A 309 -18.41 5.72 7.49
N SER A 310 -18.94 6.42 6.48
CA SER A 310 -19.35 5.80 5.20
C SER A 310 -18.32 5.93 4.08
N CYS A 311 -17.07 6.31 4.40
CA CYS A 311 -15.97 6.31 3.46
C CYS A 311 -15.42 4.89 3.27
N VAL A 312 -15.47 4.38 2.03
CA VAL A 312 -14.93 3.06 1.66
C VAL A 312 -13.85 3.25 0.60
N TRP A 313 -12.64 2.78 0.89
CA TRP A 313 -11.53 2.80 -0.07
C TRP A 313 -11.02 1.38 -0.34
N PRO A 314 -11.42 0.74 -1.46
CA PRO A 314 -11.11 -0.66 -1.73
C PRO A 314 -9.62 -0.99 -1.68
N GLY A 315 -9.29 -2.15 -1.11
CA GLY A 315 -7.91 -2.60 -0.95
C GLY A 315 -7.06 -1.80 0.04
N ARG A 316 -7.69 -1.04 0.95
CA ARG A 316 -7.05 -0.52 2.17
C ARG A 316 -7.79 -0.99 3.41
N THR A 317 -7.06 -1.71 4.26
CA THR A 317 -7.52 -2.26 5.55
C THR A 317 -8.97 -2.78 5.51
N GLN A 318 -9.30 -3.48 4.42
CA GLN A 318 -10.66 -3.84 4.05
C GLN A 318 -10.98 -5.27 4.51
N SER A 319 -12.00 -5.43 5.33
CA SER A 319 -12.56 -6.74 5.68
C SER A 319 -13.80 -7.06 4.85
N ILE A 320 -13.89 -8.27 4.31
CA ILE A 320 -15.07 -8.80 3.60
C ILE A 320 -15.40 -10.15 4.23
N ARG A 321 -16.57 -10.28 4.86
CA ARG A 321 -17.04 -11.55 5.43
C ARG A 321 -18.07 -12.21 4.51
N ARG A 322 -17.90 -13.51 4.23
CA ARG A 322 -18.78 -14.35 3.41
C ARG A 322 -18.91 -15.71 4.09
N MET A 323 -20.13 -16.08 4.48
CA MET A 323 -20.39 -17.28 5.29
C MET A 323 -19.45 -17.36 6.53
N ASN A 324 -18.69 -18.45 6.65
CA ASN A 324 -17.64 -18.69 7.64
C ASN A 324 -16.23 -18.43 7.08
N ILE A 325 -16.08 -17.39 6.26
CA ILE A 325 -14.80 -16.87 5.78
C ILE A 325 -14.76 -15.35 5.97
N THR A 326 -13.64 -14.82 6.44
CA THR A 326 -13.37 -13.38 6.42
C THR A 326 -12.05 -13.11 5.70
N TYR A 327 -12.14 -12.37 4.60
CA TYR A 327 -11.01 -11.89 3.82
C TYR A 327 -10.58 -10.52 4.35
N TYR A 328 -9.28 -10.34 4.54
CA TYR A 328 -8.63 -9.11 4.99
C TYR A 328 -7.69 -8.65 3.88
N LEU A 329 -7.89 -7.44 3.35
CA LEU A 329 -7.20 -6.97 2.14
C LEU A 329 -6.53 -5.61 2.35
N ASP A 330 -5.21 -5.54 2.14
CA ASP A 330 -4.50 -4.26 1.96
C ASP A 330 -3.41 -4.37 0.89
N GLY A 331 -3.37 -3.40 -0.04
CA GLY A 331 -2.29 -3.25 -1.02
C GLY A 331 -0.97 -2.74 -0.43
N ALA A 332 -0.53 -3.25 0.71
CA ALA A 332 0.74 -2.95 1.35
C ALA A 332 1.91 -3.48 0.50
N HIS A 333 3.03 -2.73 0.45
CA HIS A 333 4.15 -3.03 -0.47
C HIS A 333 5.48 -2.33 -0.14
N THR A 334 5.59 -1.71 1.04
CA THR A 334 6.83 -1.19 1.67
C THR A 334 6.83 -1.56 3.15
N MET A 335 7.99 -1.63 3.82
CA MET A 335 8.14 -2.13 5.20
C MET A 335 7.10 -1.53 6.17
N GLU A 336 7.09 -0.20 6.32
CA GLU A 336 6.09 0.58 7.08
C GLU A 336 4.64 0.15 6.80
N SER A 337 4.27 -0.08 5.54
CA SER A 337 2.91 -0.49 5.18
C SER A 337 2.63 -1.96 5.50
N MET A 338 3.65 -2.83 5.50
CA MET A 338 3.52 -4.22 5.92
C MET A 338 3.36 -4.33 7.43
N GLU A 339 4.09 -3.51 8.19
CA GLU A 339 3.96 -3.37 9.65
C GLU A 339 2.55 -2.91 10.03
N VAL A 340 2.06 -1.82 9.42
CA VAL A 340 0.68 -1.31 9.64
C VAL A 340 -0.39 -2.31 9.19
N CYS A 341 -0.18 -3.02 8.08
CA CYS A 341 -1.09 -4.07 7.59
C CYS A 341 -1.14 -5.27 8.56
N THR A 342 0.01 -5.71 9.06
CA THR A 342 0.13 -6.81 10.02
C THR A 342 -0.54 -6.48 11.35
N ALA A 343 -0.27 -5.30 11.92
CA ALA A 343 -0.87 -4.87 13.17
C ALA A 343 -2.41 -4.77 13.07
N TRP A 344 -2.92 -4.19 11.97
CA TRP A 344 -4.36 -4.16 11.68
C TRP A 344 -4.95 -5.56 11.52
N PHE A 345 -4.27 -6.45 10.78
CA PHE A 345 -4.73 -7.83 10.59
C PHE A 345 -4.79 -8.57 11.92
N GLN A 346 -3.73 -8.54 12.73
CA GLN A 346 -3.69 -9.18 14.05
C GLN A 346 -4.83 -8.66 14.95
N GLU A 347 -5.00 -7.34 15.06
CA GLU A 347 -6.07 -6.74 15.89
C GLU A 347 -7.47 -7.21 15.43
N ALA A 348 -7.77 -7.07 14.14
CA ALA A 348 -9.08 -7.37 13.58
C ALA A 348 -9.38 -8.87 13.55
N ALA A 349 -8.40 -9.70 13.18
CA ALA A 349 -8.51 -11.15 13.15
C ALA A 349 -8.66 -11.72 14.57
N ASP A 350 -7.88 -11.25 15.55
CA ASP A 350 -8.02 -11.69 16.95
C ASP A 350 -9.36 -11.25 17.56
N LYS A 351 -9.85 -10.06 17.20
CA LYS A 351 -11.17 -9.55 17.61
C LYS A 351 -12.30 -10.42 17.06
N GLU A 352 -12.17 -10.88 15.81
CA GLU A 352 -13.12 -11.84 15.23
C GLU A 352 -12.97 -13.24 15.84
N THR A 353 -11.75 -13.74 16.09
CA THR A 353 -11.52 -15.04 16.73
C THR A 353 -12.17 -15.10 18.12
N ARG A 354 -12.08 -14.02 18.91
CA ARG A 354 -12.77 -13.90 20.20
C ARG A 354 -14.31 -13.82 20.12
N ALA A 355 -14.87 -13.68 18.93
CA ALA A 355 -16.32 -13.58 18.66
C ALA A 355 -16.88 -14.80 17.90
N ILE A 356 -16.07 -15.84 17.69
CA ILE A 356 -16.46 -17.09 17.03
C ILE A 356 -16.41 -18.23 18.07
N ASP A 357 -17.52 -18.97 18.18
CA ASP A 357 -17.60 -20.21 18.95
C ASP A 357 -17.21 -21.37 18.03
N GLY A 358 -15.91 -21.64 17.92
CA GLY A 358 -15.35 -22.65 17.00
C GLY A 358 -13.86 -22.48 16.70
N LEU A 359 -13.28 -23.42 15.97
CA LEU A 359 -11.88 -23.42 15.54
C LEU A 359 -11.66 -22.46 14.36
N VAL A 360 -10.76 -21.49 14.52
CA VAL A 360 -10.41 -20.52 13.46
C VAL A 360 -9.11 -20.95 12.77
N GLY A 361 -9.11 -20.97 11.43
CA GLY A 361 -7.92 -21.14 10.60
C GLY A 361 -7.44 -19.82 10.01
N ARG A 362 -6.11 -19.61 9.91
CA ARG A 362 -5.49 -18.43 9.31
C ARG A 362 -4.69 -18.79 8.07
N VAL A 363 -4.98 -18.13 6.95
CA VAL A 363 -4.31 -18.35 5.66
C VAL A 363 -3.76 -17.03 5.13
N LEU A 364 -2.48 -17.02 4.74
CA LEU A 364 -1.88 -15.93 3.99
C LEU A 364 -2.01 -16.19 2.48
N ILE A 365 -2.38 -15.18 1.70
CA ILE A 365 -2.20 -15.14 0.25
C ILE A 365 -1.31 -13.94 -0.07
N PHE A 366 -0.09 -14.20 -0.54
CA PHE A 366 0.94 -13.19 -0.75
C PHE A 366 1.49 -13.19 -2.17
N ASN A 367 1.75 -12.00 -2.70
CA ASN A 367 2.61 -11.80 -3.84
C ASN A 367 3.25 -10.40 -3.78
N ALA A 368 4.47 -10.26 -4.30
CA ALA A 368 5.13 -8.97 -4.51
C ALA A 368 5.36 -8.71 -6.01
N THR A 369 5.55 -7.45 -6.39
CA THR A 369 5.84 -7.06 -7.79
C THR A 369 7.19 -6.38 -7.93
N GLY A 370 7.80 -6.52 -9.11
CA GLY A 370 9.16 -6.02 -9.37
C GLY A 370 10.23 -6.82 -8.65
N ASP A 371 11.42 -6.26 -8.58
CA ASP A 371 12.66 -6.97 -8.21
C ASP A 371 13.09 -6.56 -6.79
N ARG A 372 12.14 -6.72 -5.87
CA ARG A 372 12.31 -6.47 -4.43
C ARG A 372 12.71 -7.76 -3.74
N ASP A 373 13.60 -7.66 -2.77
CA ASP A 373 13.72 -8.69 -1.74
C ASP A 373 12.38 -8.77 -0.97
N VAL A 374 11.88 -9.98 -0.79
CA VAL A 374 10.62 -10.28 -0.11
C VAL A 374 10.82 -10.84 1.29
N GLY A 375 12.02 -11.33 1.63
CA GLY A 375 12.32 -11.89 2.95
C GLY A 375 11.93 -10.95 4.10
N PRO A 376 12.30 -9.66 4.07
CA PRO A 376 11.90 -8.68 5.08
C PRO A 376 10.39 -8.48 5.22
N PHE A 377 9.62 -8.49 4.11
CA PHE A 377 8.16 -8.39 4.16
C PHE A 377 7.50 -9.66 4.72
N LEU A 378 8.06 -10.82 4.37
CA LEU A 378 7.58 -12.12 4.84
C LEU A 378 7.91 -12.34 6.33
N ASN A 379 9.04 -11.83 6.80
CA ASN A 379 9.40 -11.87 8.22
C ASN A 379 8.42 -11.06 9.08
N ILE A 380 7.94 -9.90 8.61
CA ILE A 380 6.88 -9.14 9.30
C ILE A 380 5.57 -9.95 9.39
N LEU A 381 5.27 -10.78 8.38
CA LEU A 381 4.06 -11.61 8.33
C LEU A 381 4.17 -12.92 9.13
N LYS A 382 5.36 -13.31 9.56
CA LYS A 382 5.64 -14.58 10.26
C LYS A 382 4.84 -14.73 11.56
N ASP A 383 4.74 -13.63 12.33
CA ASP A 383 4.15 -13.60 13.67
C ASP A 383 2.60 -13.52 13.67
N CYS A 384 1.96 -13.62 12.50
CA CYS A 384 0.50 -13.65 12.35
C CYS A 384 -0.15 -15.01 12.70
N SER A 385 0.65 -16.05 12.96
CA SER A 385 0.19 -17.41 13.26
C SER A 385 -0.68 -18.03 12.15
N PHE A 386 -0.18 -18.03 10.90
CA PHE A 386 -0.84 -18.67 9.77
C PHE A 386 -0.72 -20.21 9.80
N ASP A 387 -1.84 -20.92 9.67
CA ASP A 387 -1.88 -22.37 9.40
C ASP A 387 -1.33 -22.69 7.99
N ALA A 388 -1.42 -21.75 7.04
CA ALA A 388 -0.89 -21.90 5.68
C ALA A 388 -0.48 -20.57 5.01
N ALA A 389 0.56 -20.60 4.17
CA ALA A 389 0.99 -19.47 3.34
C ALA A 389 0.98 -19.82 1.83
N LEU A 390 0.16 -19.13 1.06
CA LEU A 390 -0.07 -19.39 -0.36
C LEU A 390 0.54 -18.26 -1.21
N PHE A 391 1.36 -18.63 -2.18
CA PHE A 391 2.06 -17.70 -3.05
C PHE A 391 1.55 -17.84 -4.48
N CYS A 392 0.96 -16.78 -5.04
CA CYS A 392 0.31 -16.86 -6.34
C CYS A 392 0.78 -15.77 -7.30
N THR A 393 0.53 -15.95 -8.60
CA THR A 393 0.74 -14.89 -9.59
C THR A 393 -0.32 -13.80 -9.46
N ASN A 394 -0.19 -12.68 -10.19
CA ASN A 394 -1.27 -11.69 -10.31
C ASN A 394 -2.26 -12.03 -11.46
N LEU A 395 -2.21 -13.25 -12.03
CA LEU A 395 -3.20 -13.70 -13.02
C LEU A 395 -4.48 -14.09 -12.30
N LEU A 396 -5.63 -13.69 -12.86
CA LEU A 396 -6.92 -14.02 -12.27
C LEU A 396 -7.21 -15.52 -12.40
N SER A 397 -6.97 -16.06 -13.59
CA SER A 397 -7.13 -17.47 -13.94
C SER A 397 -6.01 -17.91 -14.89
N THR A 398 -5.77 -19.21 -14.96
CA THR A 398 -4.98 -19.86 -16.03
C THR A 398 -5.66 -19.77 -17.41
N VAL A 399 -6.97 -19.49 -17.47
CA VAL A 399 -7.73 -19.23 -18.70
C VAL A 399 -7.58 -17.77 -19.14
N GLU A 400 -6.95 -17.52 -20.30
CA GLU A 400 -6.64 -16.16 -20.77
C GLU A 400 -7.87 -15.25 -20.89
N SER A 401 -9.00 -15.77 -21.38
CA SER A 401 -10.25 -15.00 -21.58
C SER A 401 -10.90 -14.50 -20.29
N LEU A 402 -10.53 -15.05 -19.12
CA LEU A 402 -10.99 -14.56 -17.82
C LEU A 402 -10.11 -13.43 -17.26
N ASN A 403 -8.91 -13.21 -17.79
CA ASN A 403 -7.99 -12.19 -17.27
C ASN A 403 -8.39 -10.77 -17.74
N ARG A 404 -8.62 -9.86 -16.79
CA ARG A 404 -9.00 -8.46 -17.09
C ARG A 404 -7.78 -7.67 -17.60
N PRO A 405 -7.84 -7.00 -18.78
CA PRO A 405 -6.70 -6.27 -19.35
C PRO A 405 -6.08 -5.18 -18.45
N ASP A 406 -6.89 -4.52 -17.60
CA ASP A 406 -6.43 -3.51 -16.63
C ASP A 406 -5.54 -4.09 -15.52
N GLN A 407 -5.68 -5.39 -15.22
CA GLN A 407 -4.96 -6.06 -14.13
C GLN A 407 -3.66 -6.72 -14.61
N MET A 408 -3.56 -7.05 -15.89
CA MET A 408 -2.42 -7.75 -16.49
C MET A 408 -1.17 -6.85 -16.60
N ASN A 409 -0.15 -7.11 -15.76
CA ASN A 409 1.16 -6.48 -15.94
C ASN A 409 1.91 -7.08 -17.14
N ARG A 410 1.83 -6.40 -18.29
CA ARG A 410 2.44 -6.81 -19.56
C ARG A 410 3.97 -6.74 -19.62
N THR A 411 4.65 -6.22 -18.60
CA THR A 411 6.13 -6.16 -18.58
C THR A 411 6.79 -7.44 -18.07
N VAL A 412 6.01 -8.44 -17.64
CA VAL A 412 6.51 -9.71 -17.08
C VAL A 412 5.86 -10.88 -17.83
N THR A 413 6.64 -11.91 -18.16
CA THR A 413 6.13 -13.13 -18.81
C THR A 413 5.40 -14.02 -17.80
N VAL A 414 4.44 -14.85 -18.26
CA VAL A 414 3.74 -15.81 -17.39
C VAL A 414 4.73 -16.70 -16.63
N LYS A 415 5.77 -17.21 -17.32
CA LYS A 415 6.87 -17.96 -16.69
C LYS A 415 7.53 -17.16 -15.55
N GLY A 416 7.90 -15.91 -15.77
CA GLY A 416 8.52 -15.05 -14.74
C GLY A 416 7.55 -14.67 -13.60
N MET A 417 6.24 -14.76 -13.79
CA MET A 417 5.26 -14.65 -12.70
C MET A 417 5.22 -15.92 -11.85
N LEU A 418 5.24 -17.10 -12.48
CA LEU A 418 5.29 -18.40 -11.80
C LEU A 418 6.59 -18.57 -11.01
N GLU A 419 7.74 -18.24 -11.61
CA GLU A 419 9.04 -18.25 -10.95
C GLU A 419 9.06 -17.29 -9.73
N ARG A 420 8.44 -16.10 -9.82
CA ARG A 420 8.32 -15.21 -8.66
C ARG A 420 7.43 -15.78 -7.57
N ALA A 421 6.30 -16.42 -7.90
CA ALA A 421 5.44 -17.08 -6.91
C ALA A 421 6.19 -18.21 -6.17
N GLN A 422 6.94 -19.04 -6.90
CA GLN A 422 7.78 -20.08 -6.32
C GLN A 422 8.93 -19.51 -5.46
N ASN A 423 9.57 -18.42 -5.90
CA ASN A 423 10.63 -17.78 -5.13
C ASN A 423 10.10 -17.17 -3.82
N ASN A 424 8.91 -16.53 -3.83
CA ASN A 424 8.27 -16.03 -2.61
C ASN A 424 8.03 -17.18 -1.60
N LYS A 425 7.61 -18.36 -2.07
CA LYS A 425 7.43 -19.56 -1.24
C LYS A 425 8.75 -20.02 -0.63
N VAL A 426 9.83 -20.11 -1.43
CA VAL A 426 11.16 -20.49 -0.93
C VAL A 426 11.68 -19.49 0.11
N SER A 427 11.49 -18.19 -0.11
CA SER A 427 11.83 -17.14 0.86
C SER A 427 11.00 -17.20 2.14
N TRP A 428 9.76 -17.71 2.11
CA TRP A 428 8.97 -17.99 3.30
C TRP A 428 9.52 -19.20 4.05
N ASP A 429 9.82 -20.30 3.33
CA ASP A 429 10.30 -21.54 3.94
C ASP A 429 11.64 -21.36 4.67
N SER A 430 12.56 -20.59 4.08
CA SER A 430 13.87 -20.31 4.70
C SER A 430 13.79 -19.54 6.03
N LEU A 431 12.69 -18.83 6.31
CA LEU A 431 12.49 -18.12 7.59
C LEU A 431 12.20 -19.05 8.77
N PHE A 432 11.92 -20.33 8.52
CA PHE A 432 11.71 -21.34 9.57
C PHE A 432 12.87 -22.33 9.63
N GLU A 433 13.59 -22.53 8.53
CA GLU A 433 14.86 -23.26 8.51
C GLU A 433 15.96 -22.51 9.28
N SER A 434 15.97 -21.17 9.26
CA SER A 434 16.87 -20.36 10.09
C SER A 434 16.71 -20.62 11.58
N ASP A 435 15.46 -20.69 12.04
CA ASP A 435 15.10 -20.80 13.46
C ASP A 435 15.35 -22.21 14.02
N ALA A 436 15.41 -23.21 13.14
CA ALA A 436 15.75 -24.59 13.48
C ALA A 436 17.26 -24.81 13.72
N SER A 437 18.11 -23.82 13.41
CA SER A 437 19.55 -23.93 13.64
C SER A 437 19.92 -23.61 15.10
N PRO A 438 20.66 -24.48 15.81
CA PRO A 438 21.16 -24.14 17.14
C PRO A 438 22.10 -22.94 17.06
N LYS A 439 21.88 -21.94 17.92
CA LYS A 439 22.89 -20.89 18.16
C LYS A 439 24.16 -21.60 18.66
N PRO A 440 25.32 -21.42 18.04
CA PRO A 440 26.55 -22.04 18.51
C PRO A 440 26.87 -21.52 19.91
N GLU A 441 27.07 -22.43 20.86
CA GLU A 441 27.60 -22.07 22.18
C GLU A 441 29.00 -21.47 22.00
N LEU A 442 29.26 -20.35 22.68
CA LEU A 442 30.56 -19.69 22.65
C LEU A 442 31.54 -20.47 23.52
N ASP A 443 32.15 -21.50 22.93
CA ASP A 443 33.10 -22.41 23.58
C ASP A 443 34.36 -21.65 24.04
N HIS A 444 34.40 -21.32 25.33
CA HIS A 444 35.43 -20.50 25.96
C HIS A 444 36.73 -21.30 26.21
N ASN A 445 37.38 -21.75 25.14
CA ASN A 445 38.67 -22.45 25.20
C ASN A 445 39.67 -21.99 24.12
N PHE A 446 40.35 -20.87 24.39
CA PHE A 446 41.62 -20.55 23.75
C PHE A 446 42.73 -20.42 24.80
N ASN A 447 43.45 -21.52 25.02
CA ASN A 447 44.60 -21.55 25.92
C ASN A 447 45.90 -21.22 25.14
N SER A 448 46.75 -20.41 25.74
CA SER A 448 47.88 -19.75 25.07
C SER A 448 49.06 -20.68 24.77
N LYS A 449 49.75 -20.46 23.63
CA LYS A 449 51.24 -20.41 23.57
C LYS A 449 51.82 -19.89 22.26
N ASN A 450 52.78 -18.97 22.41
CA ASN A 450 53.94 -18.66 21.56
C ASN A 450 53.70 -18.35 20.06
N ILE A 451 54.01 -17.12 19.63
CA ILE A 451 55.34 -16.76 19.10
C ILE A 451 55.51 -15.22 19.02
N LEU A 452 56.72 -14.81 19.38
CA LEU A 452 57.52 -13.58 19.16
C LEU A 452 57.17 -12.76 17.88
N GLU A 453 57.48 -11.45 17.71
CA GLU A 453 58.43 -10.57 18.42
C GLU A 453 58.18 -9.06 18.10
N ASN A 454 58.89 -8.16 18.81
CA ASN A 454 59.24 -6.75 18.51
C ASN A 454 58.18 -5.61 18.64
N ASP A 455 58.36 -4.80 19.71
CA ASP A 455 58.63 -3.34 19.75
C ASP A 455 57.67 -2.34 19.04
N ASP A 456 57.23 -1.19 19.59
CA ASP A 456 57.78 -0.33 20.65
C ASP A 456 56.79 0.81 21.06
N ASP A 457 57.06 1.46 22.20
CA ASP A 457 56.65 2.81 22.69
C ASP A 457 55.16 3.30 22.79
N GLY A 458 54.83 4.00 23.90
CA GLY A 458 53.70 4.97 23.96
C GLY A 458 52.71 4.95 25.15
N ALA A 459 53.15 5.16 26.40
CA ALA A 459 52.26 5.35 27.57
C ALA A 459 51.60 6.76 27.57
N LEU A 460 50.48 7.06 28.26
CA LEU A 460 50.26 7.03 29.73
C LEU A 460 48.78 7.24 30.15
N SER A 461 48.35 6.56 31.23
CA SER A 461 47.49 7.00 32.38
C SER A 461 46.14 7.77 32.16
N GLU A 462 45.09 7.67 32.99
CA GLU A 462 44.92 7.24 34.39
C GLU A 462 43.59 6.44 34.65
N GLN A 463 43.52 5.73 35.79
CA GLN A 463 42.29 5.36 36.50
C GLN A 463 42.45 5.72 37.99
N PRO A 464 41.34 5.90 38.74
CA PRO A 464 41.12 4.95 39.86
C PRO A 464 39.66 4.47 40.07
N GLN A 465 39.49 3.14 40.29
CA GLN A 465 39.09 2.47 41.55
C GLN A 465 37.83 2.97 42.37
N LEU A 466 37.07 2.16 43.14
CA LEU A 466 36.94 0.70 43.39
C LEU A 466 35.66 0.39 44.25
N LEU A 467 35.42 -0.91 44.56
CA LEU A 467 34.50 -1.55 45.56
C LEU A 467 33.29 -2.29 44.91
N ASN A 468 33.21 -3.64 44.85
CA ASN A 468 33.21 -4.73 45.85
C ASN A 468 31.90 -4.82 46.68
N HIS A 469 30.96 -5.73 46.37
CA HIS A 469 30.81 -7.13 46.86
C HIS A 469 29.92 -7.25 48.13
N PRO A 470 29.33 -8.43 48.48
CA PRO A 470 28.96 -9.64 47.71
C PRO A 470 27.41 -9.87 47.83
N THR A 471 26.73 -11.03 47.91
CA THR A 471 27.04 -12.49 47.98
C THR A 471 25.85 -13.37 47.54
N ASP A 472 26.16 -14.61 47.14
CA ASP A 472 25.44 -15.91 47.15
C ASP A 472 24.03 -16.07 47.78
N CYS A 473 23.20 -16.92 47.15
CA CYS A 473 22.98 -18.28 47.68
C CYS A 473 22.50 -19.27 46.60
N SER A 474 22.96 -20.52 46.65
CA SER A 474 22.59 -21.62 45.74
C SER A 474 21.81 -22.72 46.47
N LEU A 475 21.18 -23.64 45.71
CA LEU A 475 20.96 -25.03 46.13
C LEU A 475 20.56 -25.90 44.93
N SER A 476 21.13 -27.11 44.86
CA SER A 476 20.87 -28.13 43.83
C SER A 476 20.54 -29.47 44.48
N ILE A 477 19.74 -30.31 43.80
CA ILE A 477 19.58 -31.74 44.10
C ILE A 477 19.41 -32.52 42.78
N ASP A 478 20.31 -33.46 42.51
CA ASP A 478 20.21 -34.44 41.43
C ASP A 478 19.35 -35.66 41.81
N ARG A 479 18.92 -36.43 40.80
CA ARG A 479 19.11 -37.90 40.76
C ARG A 479 18.90 -38.52 39.38
N ASN A 480 19.76 -39.48 39.05
CA ASN A 480 19.64 -40.40 37.91
C ASN A 480 18.88 -41.69 38.29
N GLU A 481 18.63 -42.54 37.28
CA GLU A 481 18.38 -44.01 37.27
C GLU A 481 17.21 -44.37 36.31
N ASP A 482 17.27 -45.38 35.45
CA ASP A 482 18.42 -46.17 34.97
C ASP A 482 18.12 -46.87 33.60
N LEU A 483 19.12 -47.55 33.04
CA LEU A 483 19.13 -48.25 31.75
C LEU A 483 18.17 -49.44 31.61
N ARG A 484 17.83 -49.77 30.34
CA ARG A 484 17.87 -51.17 29.85
C ARG A 484 18.00 -51.27 28.33
N VAL A 485 18.86 -52.18 27.88
CA VAL A 485 19.09 -52.58 26.48
C VAL A 485 18.77 -54.08 26.36
N VAL A 486 18.25 -54.51 25.21
CA VAL A 486 18.18 -55.91 24.79
C VAL A 486 18.49 -55.98 23.29
N GLU A 487 19.43 -56.84 22.91
CA GLU A 487 19.72 -57.22 21.52
C GLU A 487 19.17 -58.63 21.26
N ASP A 488 18.81 -59.00 20.02
CA ASP A 488 19.33 -60.24 19.41
C ASP A 488 19.02 -60.44 17.90
N SER A 489 20.04 -60.98 17.20
CA SER A 489 20.10 -61.81 15.97
C SER A 489 19.09 -61.73 14.79
N ASP A 490 19.64 -61.37 13.61
CA ASP A 490 19.62 -62.07 12.29
C ASP A 490 18.34 -62.70 11.65
N SER A 491 18.05 -62.36 10.38
CA SER A 491 18.28 -63.27 9.22
C SER A 491 17.82 -62.77 7.81
N SER A 492 18.76 -62.82 6.86
CA SER A 492 18.64 -62.97 5.38
C SER A 492 17.43 -62.45 4.55
N GLU A 493 17.71 -61.43 3.74
CA GLU A 493 17.27 -61.14 2.34
C GLU A 493 15.99 -61.78 1.73
N LYS A 494 15.12 -60.91 1.18
CA LYS A 494 14.75 -60.95 -0.26
C LYS A 494 14.18 -59.61 -0.77
N GLN A 495 14.45 -59.29 -2.03
CA GLN A 495 14.04 -58.04 -2.68
C GLN A 495 12.57 -58.04 -3.10
N THR A 496 11.87 -56.91 -2.92
CA THR A 496 10.75 -56.48 -3.78
C THR A 496 10.63 -54.96 -3.70
N GLU A 497 10.51 -54.26 -4.83
CA GLU A 497 10.40 -52.80 -4.87
C GLU A 497 8.98 -52.36 -4.46
N ILE A 498 8.85 -51.58 -3.38
CA ILE A 498 7.64 -50.85 -3.01
C ILE A 498 8.03 -49.44 -2.57
N SER A 499 7.27 -48.44 -3.00
CA SER A 499 7.48 -47.03 -2.68
C SER A 499 7.36 -46.76 -1.17
N HIS A 500 8.40 -46.21 -0.55
CA HIS A 500 8.35 -45.83 0.86
C HIS A 500 7.40 -44.65 1.11
N VAL A 501 6.29 -44.95 1.76
CA VAL A 501 5.57 -44.00 2.61
C VAL A 501 6.30 -43.98 3.95
N GLU A 502 6.90 -42.85 4.32
CA GLU A 502 7.40 -42.66 5.69
C GLU A 502 6.26 -42.19 6.61
N SER A 503 5.94 -42.99 7.62
CA SER A 503 4.94 -42.64 8.63
C SER A 503 5.60 -42.01 9.86
N ALA A 504 5.18 -40.78 10.19
CA ALA A 504 5.23 -40.16 11.51
C ALA A 504 6.43 -40.52 12.42
N HIS A 505 7.42 -39.63 12.46
CA HIS A 505 8.12 -39.33 13.71
C HIS A 505 7.59 -38.00 14.26
N THR A 506 7.53 -37.87 15.58
CA THR A 506 6.99 -36.71 16.28
C THR A 506 7.94 -35.50 16.19
N GLY A 507 7.91 -34.82 15.05
CA GLY A 507 8.62 -33.56 14.80
C GLY A 507 7.74 -32.33 14.99
N SER A 508 8.37 -31.15 15.05
CA SER A 508 7.69 -29.85 15.10
C SER A 508 6.68 -29.69 13.95
N VAL A 509 5.59 -28.95 14.19
CA VAL A 509 4.56 -28.69 13.17
C VAL A 509 5.19 -27.93 12.01
N LYS A 510 5.46 -28.65 10.92
CA LYS A 510 6.05 -28.09 9.71
C LYS A 510 5.06 -27.09 9.10
N HIS A 511 5.48 -25.82 9.03
CA HIS A 511 4.67 -24.75 8.46
C HIS A 511 4.29 -25.12 7.01
N MET A 512 3.02 -24.92 6.65
CA MET A 512 2.55 -25.25 5.31
C MET A 512 2.68 -24.05 4.38
N SER A 513 3.32 -24.26 3.23
CA SER A 513 3.40 -23.28 2.17
C SER A 513 3.16 -23.91 0.80
N LEU A 514 2.50 -23.19 -0.09
CA LEU A 514 2.13 -23.65 -1.44
C LEU A 514 2.31 -22.54 -2.47
N ALA A 515 2.53 -22.91 -3.74
CA ALA A 515 2.60 -21.98 -4.86
C ALA A 515 1.50 -22.29 -5.90
N PHE A 516 0.81 -21.27 -6.40
CA PHE A 516 -0.33 -21.39 -7.32
C PHE A 516 -0.14 -20.56 -8.60
N PRO A 517 -0.61 -21.05 -9.76
CA PRO A 517 -0.42 -20.35 -11.03
C PRO A 517 -1.36 -19.15 -11.21
N CYS A 518 -2.47 -19.08 -10.48
CA CYS A 518 -3.40 -17.94 -10.50
C CYS A 518 -4.06 -17.68 -9.13
N ILE A 519 -4.71 -16.52 -9.03
CA ILE A 519 -5.44 -16.07 -7.83
C ILE A 519 -6.63 -16.98 -7.54
N MET A 520 -7.40 -17.38 -8.56
CA MET A 520 -8.59 -18.21 -8.40
C MET A 520 -8.28 -19.57 -7.74
N GLU A 521 -7.20 -20.24 -8.13
CA GLU A 521 -6.80 -21.54 -7.54
C GLU A 521 -6.31 -21.39 -6.09
N ALA A 522 -5.60 -20.32 -5.75
CA ALA A 522 -5.20 -20.02 -4.37
C ALA A 522 -6.41 -19.71 -3.48
N LEU A 523 -7.40 -18.97 -4.00
CA LEU A 523 -8.68 -18.74 -3.33
C LEU A 523 -9.48 -20.03 -3.17
N ALA A 524 -9.52 -20.91 -4.18
CA ALA A 524 -10.17 -22.22 -4.13
C ALA A 524 -9.64 -23.05 -2.96
N TRP A 525 -8.32 -23.19 -2.88
CA TRP A 525 -7.64 -23.97 -1.84
C TRP A 525 -7.83 -23.35 -0.45
N ALA A 526 -7.70 -22.03 -0.30
CA ALA A 526 -7.87 -21.35 0.98
C ALA A 526 -9.29 -21.50 1.55
N THR A 527 -10.30 -21.45 0.67
CA THR A 527 -11.72 -21.37 1.05
C THR A 527 -12.39 -22.74 1.11
N GLN A 528 -11.86 -23.75 0.42
CA GLN A 528 -12.22 -25.15 0.59
C GLN A 528 -13.71 -25.40 0.25
N GLY A 529 -14.24 -24.66 -0.73
CA GLY A 529 -15.65 -24.70 -1.14
C GLY A 529 -16.64 -23.96 -0.23
N ARG A 530 -16.18 -23.27 0.83
CA ARG A 530 -17.05 -22.53 1.77
C ARG A 530 -17.65 -21.23 1.18
N ASP A 531 -17.07 -20.65 0.13
CA ASP A 531 -17.64 -19.48 -0.59
C ASP A 531 -18.23 -19.92 -1.94
N PRO A 532 -19.55 -19.79 -2.18
CA PRO A 532 -20.17 -20.18 -3.44
C PRO A 532 -19.80 -19.31 -4.65
N LEU A 533 -19.11 -18.17 -4.47
CA LEU A 533 -18.51 -17.43 -5.59
C LEU A 533 -17.24 -18.11 -6.14
N LEU A 534 -16.72 -19.11 -5.42
CA LEU A 534 -15.49 -19.85 -5.71
C LEU A 534 -15.79 -21.35 -5.92
N ASP A 535 -16.98 -21.69 -6.42
CA ASP A 535 -17.28 -23.07 -6.82
C ASP A 535 -16.76 -23.33 -8.25
N PHE A 536 -15.72 -24.17 -8.34
CA PHE A 536 -15.04 -24.51 -9.59
C PHE A 536 -15.57 -25.80 -10.23
N ASP A 537 -15.27 -26.00 -11.51
CA ASP A 537 -15.45 -27.30 -12.14
C ASP A 537 -14.55 -28.39 -11.52
N GLU A 538 -14.93 -29.66 -11.71
CA GLU A 538 -14.15 -30.79 -11.17
C GLU A 538 -12.75 -30.90 -11.79
N THR A 539 -12.55 -30.39 -13.01
CA THR A 539 -11.24 -30.35 -13.66
C THR A 539 -10.26 -29.48 -12.89
N THR A 540 -10.67 -28.27 -12.50
CA THR A 540 -9.88 -27.37 -11.66
C THR A 540 -9.67 -27.96 -10.27
N LYS A 541 -10.71 -28.55 -9.66
CA LYS A 541 -10.62 -29.24 -8.35
C LYS A 541 -9.61 -30.40 -8.38
N SER A 542 -9.44 -31.09 -9.51
CA SER A 542 -8.46 -32.18 -9.67
C SER A 542 -6.99 -31.72 -9.86
N LEU A 543 -6.77 -30.43 -10.13
CA LEU A 543 -5.44 -29.83 -10.33
C LEU A 543 -4.88 -29.14 -9.08
N VAL A 544 -5.76 -28.85 -8.11
CA VAL A 544 -5.42 -28.16 -6.86
C VAL A 544 -4.95 -29.19 -5.81
N PRO A 545 -3.86 -28.94 -5.06
CA PRO A 545 -3.38 -29.86 -4.01
C PRO A 545 -4.44 -30.15 -2.95
N GLU A 546 -4.42 -31.34 -2.34
CA GLU A 546 -5.31 -31.64 -1.21
C GLU A 546 -5.12 -30.65 -0.05
N VAL A 547 -6.22 -30.35 0.65
CA VAL A 547 -6.22 -29.49 1.84
C VAL A 547 -6.06 -30.38 3.08
N PRO A 548 -5.05 -30.17 3.93
CA PRO A 548 -4.87 -30.98 5.13
C PRO A 548 -6.03 -30.88 6.12
N ARG A 549 -6.29 -31.98 6.83
CA ARG A 549 -7.40 -32.09 7.78
C ARG A 549 -7.46 -30.98 8.81
N VAL A 550 -6.32 -30.50 9.32
CA VAL A 550 -6.23 -29.39 10.28
C VAL A 550 -6.85 -28.07 9.77
N LEU A 551 -7.03 -27.89 8.46
CA LEU A 551 -7.74 -26.75 7.86
C LEU A 551 -9.21 -27.07 7.52
N LEU A 552 -9.50 -28.32 7.14
CA LEU A 552 -10.87 -28.81 6.92
C LEU A 552 -11.68 -28.83 8.22
N GLU A 553 -11.03 -29.14 9.34
CA GLU A 553 -11.58 -29.21 10.70
C GLU A 553 -11.81 -27.82 11.35
N LYS A 554 -11.50 -26.71 10.65
CA LYS A 554 -11.77 -25.35 11.14
C LYS A 554 -13.22 -24.94 10.85
N ASP A 555 -13.89 -24.35 11.83
CA ASP A 555 -15.25 -23.82 11.68
C ASP A 555 -15.28 -22.52 10.86
N HIS A 556 -14.24 -21.68 10.92
CA HIS A 556 -14.14 -20.41 10.18
C HIS A 556 -12.71 -20.15 9.67
N ILE A 557 -12.57 -19.55 8.49
CA ILE A 557 -11.27 -19.22 7.88
C ILE A 557 -11.06 -17.70 7.76
N GLN A 558 -9.90 -17.23 8.23
CA GLN A 558 -9.43 -15.87 8.06
C GLN A 558 -8.34 -15.84 6.98
N VAL A 559 -8.51 -15.04 5.94
CA VAL A 559 -7.56 -14.97 4.81
C VAL A 559 -6.97 -13.56 4.71
N LEU A 560 -5.65 -13.40 4.89
CA LEU A 560 -4.97 -12.13 4.60
C LEU A 560 -4.47 -12.10 3.16
N ILE A 561 -4.81 -11.05 2.41
CA ILE A 561 -4.37 -10.80 1.04
C ILE A 561 -3.55 -9.51 1.00
N THR A 562 -2.24 -9.61 0.73
CA THR A 562 -1.30 -8.48 0.87
C THR A 562 -0.04 -8.60 -0.01
N GLY A 563 0.84 -7.58 0.02
CA GLY A 563 2.12 -7.50 -0.71
C GLY A 563 2.04 -6.87 -2.11
N SER A 564 0.87 -6.88 -2.75
CA SER A 564 0.66 -6.41 -4.12
C SER A 564 -0.74 -5.84 -4.32
N LEU A 565 -0.82 -4.59 -4.79
CA LEU A 565 -2.08 -3.99 -5.27
C LEU A 565 -2.71 -4.81 -6.41
N HIS A 566 -1.92 -5.42 -7.29
CA HIS A 566 -2.45 -6.25 -8.37
C HIS A 566 -3.08 -7.56 -7.85
N LEU A 567 -2.54 -8.13 -6.77
CA LEU A 567 -3.12 -9.31 -6.11
C LEU A 567 -4.43 -8.94 -5.43
N VAL A 568 -4.43 -7.90 -4.60
CA VAL A 568 -5.63 -7.40 -3.91
C VAL A 568 -6.73 -7.02 -4.89
N GLY A 569 -6.38 -6.34 -5.99
CA GLY A 569 -7.32 -6.01 -7.05
C GLY A 569 -7.83 -7.23 -7.82
N GLY A 570 -6.98 -8.22 -8.11
CA GLY A 570 -7.40 -9.48 -8.69
C GLY A 570 -8.44 -10.18 -7.80
N VAL A 571 -8.15 -10.31 -6.50
CA VAL A 571 -9.07 -10.89 -5.51
C VAL A 571 -10.38 -10.11 -5.40
N LEU A 572 -10.36 -8.78 -5.34
CA LEU A 572 -11.59 -7.97 -5.33
C LEU A 572 -12.39 -8.10 -6.63
N GLY A 573 -11.72 -8.28 -7.77
CA GLY A 573 -12.34 -8.58 -9.06
C GLY A 573 -13.13 -9.89 -9.10
N VAL A 574 -12.92 -10.78 -8.11
CA VAL A 574 -13.70 -12.00 -7.84
C VAL A 574 -14.72 -11.77 -6.72
N LEU A 575 -14.29 -11.28 -5.56
CA LEU A 575 -15.11 -11.19 -4.34
C LEU A 575 -16.18 -10.07 -4.41
N ALA A 576 -16.02 -9.10 -5.32
CA ALA A 576 -16.92 -7.98 -5.52
C ALA A 576 -16.99 -7.60 -7.02
N PRO A 577 -17.54 -8.47 -7.89
CA PRO A 577 -17.44 -8.30 -9.35
C PRO A 577 -18.11 -7.02 -9.88
N ASN A 578 -19.14 -6.55 -9.16
CA ASN A 578 -19.95 -5.36 -9.48
C ASN A 578 -19.51 -4.11 -8.66
N MET A 579 -18.32 -4.10 -8.06
CA MET A 579 -17.84 -2.99 -7.20
C MET A 579 -17.79 -1.62 -7.91
N ASN A 580 -17.73 -1.61 -9.24
CA ASN A 580 -17.53 -0.44 -10.08
C ASN A 580 -18.74 -0.13 -11.00
N ASP A 581 -19.92 -0.71 -10.72
CA ASP A 581 -21.16 -0.53 -11.51
C ASP A 581 -22.22 0.32 -10.77
#